data_AF-A0A820BVX1-F1
#
_entry.id   AF-A0A820BVX1-F1
#
_cell.length_a   1.000
_cell.length_b   1.000
_cell.length_c   1.000
_cell.angle_alpha   90.00
_cell.angle_beta   90.00
_cell.angle_gamma   90.00
#
_symmetry.space_group_name_H-M   'P 1'
#
loop_
_entity.id
_entity.type
_entity.pdbx_description
1 polymer ?
#
loop_
_entity_poly.entity_id
_entity_poly.type
_entity_poly.pdbx_seq_one_letter_code
_entity_poly.pdbx_strand_id
1 'polypeptide(L)'
;MRYAIEELHFSVNNIVVFAWSIGGYSACWTAVHYQDIRGLILDAVFDDVLPLAQRQMPSFASKFVEKAIRYYLDLNNIQLLKLYNGPFYL
;
A
#
# COMPACT_ATOMS: atom_id res chain seq x y z
N MET A 1 2.22 4.65 -12.08
CA MET A 1 1.64 4.02 -13.30
C MET A 1 1.66 4.95 -14.50
N ARG A 2 0.93 6.08 -14.51
CA ARG A 2 0.85 6.97 -15.68
C ARG A 2 2.19 7.31 -16.31
N TYR A 3 3.17 7.78 -15.53
CA TYR A 3 4.52 8.07 -16.03
C TYR A 3 5.17 6.88 -16.75
N ALA A 4 5.06 5.66 -16.19
CA ALA A 4 5.64 4.46 -16.80
C ALA A 4 4.97 4.08 -18.13
N ILE A 5 3.67 4.34 -18.27
CA ILE A 5 2.89 4.00 -19.48
C ILE A 5 2.97 5.12 -20.52
N GLU A 6 2.74 6.36 -20.11
CA GLU A 6 2.59 7.52 -20.99
C GLU A 6 3.94 8.08 -21.44
N GLU A 7 4.93 8.17 -20.53
CA GLU A 7 6.23 8.79 -20.83
C GLU A 7 7.32 7.75 -21.16
N LEU A 8 7.32 6.61 -20.46
CA LEU A 8 8.31 5.55 -20.67
C LEU A 8 7.83 4.44 -21.61
N HIS A 9 6.55 4.49 -22.02
CA HIS A 9 5.95 3.57 -23.00
C HIS A 9 6.01 2.08 -22.62
N PHE A 10 6.07 1.74 -21.33
CA PHE A 10 5.95 0.36 -20.89
C PHE A 10 4.50 -0.13 -21.02
N SER A 11 4.33 -1.34 -21.57
CA SER A 11 3.05 -2.06 -21.45
C SER A 11 2.82 -2.46 -20.00
N VAL A 12 1.55 -2.46 -19.56
CA VAL A 12 1.19 -2.76 -18.16
C VAL A 12 1.74 -4.12 -17.71
N ASN A 13 1.65 -5.14 -18.57
CA ASN A 13 2.17 -6.49 -18.34
C ASN A 13 3.70 -6.62 -18.31
N ASN A 14 4.43 -5.53 -18.53
CA ASN A 14 5.89 -5.44 -18.36
C ASN A 14 6.28 -4.63 -17.12
N ILE A 15 5.32 -4.21 -16.29
CA ILE A 15 5.57 -3.44 -15.08
C ILE A 15 5.48 -4.35 -13.85
N VAL A 16 6.50 -4.31 -13.01
CA VAL A 16 6.46 -4.87 -11.64
C VAL A 16 6.33 -3.72 -10.66
N VAL A 17 5.38 -3.82 -9.73
CA VAL A 17 5.19 -2.84 -8.67
C VAL A 17 5.86 -3.37 -7.41
N PHE A 18 6.87 -2.65 -6.92
CA PHE A 18 7.50 -2.92 -5.64
C PHE A 18 7.04 -1.88 -4.62
N ALA A 19 6.72 -2.34 -3.41
CA ALA A 19 6.42 -1.47 -2.29
C ALA A 19 7.08 -1.96 -1.01
N TRP A 20 7.44 -0.99 -0.19
CA TRP A 20 8.03 -1.20 1.11
C TRP A 20 7.27 -0.39 2.17
N SER A 21 7.10 -0.99 3.35
CA SER A 21 6.53 -0.29 4.51
C SER A 21 5.14 0.30 4.19
N ILE A 22 4.93 1.60 4.46
CA ILE A 22 3.67 2.31 4.21
C ILE A 22 3.26 2.32 2.72
N GLY A 23 4.21 2.09 1.80
CA GLY A 23 3.93 2.02 0.37
C GLY A 23 3.01 0.86 -0.04
N GLY A 24 2.83 -0.13 0.85
CA GLY A 24 1.94 -1.27 0.62
C GLY A 24 0.53 -0.87 0.18
N TYR A 25 -0.04 0.18 0.77
CA TYR A 25 -1.38 0.64 0.43
C TYR A 25 -1.49 1.09 -1.02
N SER A 26 -0.61 1.99 -1.44
CA SER A 26 -0.62 2.51 -2.81
C SER A 26 -0.33 1.43 -3.84
N ALA A 27 0.51 0.44 -3.50
CA ALA A 27 0.82 -0.67 -4.38
C ALA A 27 -0.33 -1.67 -4.50
N CYS A 28 -0.97 -2.05 -3.39
CA CYS A 28 -2.18 -2.89 -3.43
C CYS A 28 -3.31 -2.19 -4.18
N TRP A 29 -3.54 -0.89 -3.94
CA TRP A 29 -4.51 -0.11 -4.70
C TRP A 29 -4.17 -0.12 -6.19
N THR A 30 -2.90 0.11 -6.54
CA THR A 30 -2.43 0.06 -7.93
C THR A 30 -2.70 -1.31 -8.56
N ALA A 31 -2.41 -2.41 -7.87
CA ALA A 31 -2.64 -3.76 -8.38
C ALA A 31 -4.12 -4.04 -8.64
N VAL A 32 -5.02 -3.53 -7.79
CA VAL A 32 -6.47 -3.66 -7.99
C VAL A 32 -6.95 -2.93 -9.25
N HIS A 33 -6.40 -1.75 -9.56
CA HIS A 33 -6.79 -0.95 -10.74
C HIS A 33 -6.01 -1.31 -12.02
N TYR A 34 -4.88 -1.99 -11.88
CA TYR A 34 -4.05 -2.47 -12.99
C TYR A 34 -3.80 -3.98 -12.82
N GLN A 35 -4.86 -4.77 -13.02
CA GLN A 35 -4.84 -6.22 -12.81
C GLN A 35 -3.78 -6.95 -13.65
N ASP A 36 -3.43 -6.38 -14.80
CA ASP A 36 -2.50 -6.97 -15.76
C ASP A 36 -1.03 -6.63 -15.50
N ILE A 37 -0.68 -6.01 -14.37
CA ILE A 37 0.75 -5.83 -14.02
C ILE A 37 1.46 -7.17 -13.94
N ARG A 38 2.75 -7.19 -14.31
CA ARG A 38 3.55 -8.41 -14.32
C ARG A 38 3.68 -9.07 -12.95
N GLY A 39 3.65 -8.26 -11.90
CA GLY A 39 3.59 -8.73 -10.54
C GLY A 39 3.70 -7.61 -9.52
N LEU A 40 3.35 -7.97 -8.29
CA LEU A 40 3.38 -7.13 -7.11
C LEU A 40 4.37 -7.70 -6.09
N ILE A 41 5.28 -6.89 -5.57
CA ILE A 41 6.21 -7.27 -4.51
C ILE A 41 5.97 -6.34 -3.32
N LEU A 42 5.60 -6.93 -2.19
CA LEU A 42 5.34 -6.25 -0.93
C LEU A 42 6.42 -6.69 0.07
N ASP A 43 7.20 -5.74 0.56
CA ASP A 43 8.24 -6.00 1.56
C ASP A 43 7.96 -5.21 2.84
N ALA A 44 7.98 -5.88 3.99
CA ALA A 44 7.79 -5.30 5.32
C ALA A 44 6.59 -4.31 5.41
N VAL A 45 5.51 -4.61 4.70
CA VAL A 45 4.28 -3.79 4.70
C VAL A 45 3.43 -4.08 5.94
N PHE A 46 2.55 -3.15 6.29
CA PHE A 46 1.64 -3.27 7.43
C PHE A 46 0.30 -2.61 7.14
N ASP A 47 -0.78 -3.17 7.67
CA ASP A 47 -2.13 -2.59 7.58
C ASP A 47 -2.38 -1.50 8.64
N ASP A 48 -1.66 -1.54 9.76
CA ASP A 48 -1.92 -0.68 10.90
C ASP A 48 -0.68 0.12 11.29
N VAL A 49 -0.81 1.45 11.22
CA VAL A 49 0.25 2.39 11.61
C VAL A 49 0.16 2.82 13.08
N LEU A 50 -0.91 2.44 13.78
CA LEU A 50 -1.14 2.89 15.16
C LEU A 50 0.03 2.60 16.11
N PRO A 51 0.64 1.40 16.13
CA PRO A 51 1.74 1.11 17.04
C PRO A 51 2.95 2.03 16.80
N LEU A 52 3.23 2.36 15.53
CA LEU A 52 4.31 3.27 15.16
C LEU A 52 3.98 4.71 15.57
N ALA A 53 2.75 5.15 15.32
CA ALA A 53 2.29 6.49 15.67
C ALA A 53 2.30 6.73 17.18
N GLN A 54 1.81 5.78 17.98
CA GLN A 54 1.83 5.89 19.45
C GLN A 54 3.24 5.91 20.03
N ARG A 55 4.20 5.20 19.41
CA ARG A 55 5.61 5.23 19.82
C ARG A 55 6.27 6.59 19.59
N GLN A 56 5.85 7.30 18.53
CA GLN A 56 6.47 8.56 18.14
C GLN A 56 5.84 9.79 18.81
N MET A 57 4.56 9.71 19.18
CA MET A 57 3.78 10.85 19.67
C MET A 57 3.81 10.98 21.20
N PRO A 58 3.61 12.18 21.75
CA PRO A 58 3.52 12.38 23.20
C PRO A 58 2.40 11.54 23.83
N SER A 59 2.67 10.96 25.00
CA SER A 59 1.73 10.08 25.71
C SER A 59 0.37 10.74 26.00
N PHE A 60 0.37 12.04 26.31
CA PHE A 60 -0.87 12.79 26.56
C PHE A 60 -1.80 12.86 25.33
N ALA A 61 -1.26 12.70 24.12
CA ALA A 61 -2.01 12.73 22.86
C ALA A 61 -2.44 11.34 22.37
N SER A 62 -2.14 10.25 23.10
CA SER A 62 -2.32 8.88 22.61
C SER A 62 -3.74 8.57 22.11
N LYS A 63 -4.78 9.00 22.84
CA LYS A 63 -6.19 8.81 22.42
C LYS A 63 -6.56 9.60 21.17
N PHE A 64 -6.00 10.81 21.01
CA PHE A 64 -6.21 11.62 19.81
C PHE A 64 -5.53 10.97 18.61
N VAL A 65 -4.29 10.51 18.77
CA VAL A 65 -3.55 9.78 17.72
C VAL A 65 -4.29 8.52 17.31
N GLU A 66 -4.75 7.72 18.27
CA GLU A 66 -5.56 6.53 17.99
C GLU A 66 -6.79 6.87 17.15
N LYS A 67 -7.56 7.89 17.55
CA LYS A 67 -8.72 8.32 16.79
C LYS A 67 -8.33 8.80 15.39
N ALA A 68 -7.28 9.60 15.24
CA ALA A 68 -6.84 10.06 13.93
C ALA A 68 -6.47 8.90 13.00
N ILE A 69 -5.70 7.92 13.49
CA ILE A 69 -5.31 6.75 12.70
C ILE A 69 -6.53 5.93 12.30
N ARG A 70 -7.41 5.59 13.25
CA ARG A 70 -8.59 4.74 12.98
C ARG A 70 -9.58 5.36 12.00
N TYR A 71 -9.68 6.69 11.96
CA TYR A 71 -10.63 7.39 11.07
C TYR A 71 -10.05 7.77 9.71
N TYR A 72 -8.73 7.99 9.61
CA TYR A 72 -8.13 8.60 8.41
C TYR A 72 -6.98 7.81 7.78
N LEU A 73 -6.42 6.81 8.47
CA LEU A 73 -5.27 6.02 7.98
C LEU A 73 -5.50 4.51 8.10
N ASP A 74 -6.65 4.02 7.62
CA ASP A 74 -6.84 2.59 7.38
C ASP A 74 -6.16 2.20 6.06
N LEU A 75 -5.05 1.46 6.14
CA LEU A 75 -4.28 1.05 4.97
C LEU A 75 -4.84 -0.20 4.28
N ASN A 76 -5.72 -0.99 4.91
CA ASN A 76 -6.45 -2.13 4.34
C ASN A 76 -5.79 -2.97 3.19
N ASN A 77 -4.47 -3.13 3.20
CA ASN A 77 -3.66 -3.76 2.15
C ASN A 77 -4.16 -5.16 1.85
N ILE A 78 -4.42 -5.98 2.88
CA ILE A 78 -4.90 -7.36 2.72
C ILE A 78 -6.28 -7.41 2.07
N GLN A 79 -7.16 -6.44 2.34
CA GLN A 79 -8.48 -6.42 1.71
C GLN A 79 -8.38 -6.03 0.23
N LEU A 80 -7.51 -5.07 -0.10
CA LEU A 80 -7.21 -4.74 -1.50
C LEU A 80 -6.55 -5.92 -2.22
N LEU A 81 -5.61 -6.61 -1.58
CA LEU A 81 -4.88 -7.72 -2.17
C LEU A 81 -5.80 -8.89 -2.57
N LYS A 82 -6.88 -9.13 -1.80
CA LYS A 82 -7.91 -10.12 -2.16
C LYS A 82 -8.67 -9.80 -3.45
N LEU A 83 -8.63 -8.55 -3.90
CA LEU A 83 -9.26 -8.10 -5.15
C LEU A 83 -8.29 -8.13 -6.33
N TYR A 84 -7.02 -8.47 -6.11
CA TYR A 84 -6.00 -8.61 -7.13
C TYR A 84 -5.85 -10.07 -7.55
N ASN A 85 -6.00 -10.36 -8.84
CA ASN A 85 -5.93 -11.71 -9.38
C ASN A 85 -4.56 -12.08 -9.97
N GLY A 86 -3.62 -11.14 -10.01
CA GLY A 86 -2.30 -11.37 -10.55
C GLY A 86 -1.29 -11.90 -9.53
N PRO A 87 -0.05 -12.20 -9.97
CA PRO A 87 0.97 -12.75 -9.09
C PRO A 87 1.48 -11.70 -8.10
N PHE A 88 1.59 -12.09 -6.83
CA PHE A 88 2.20 -11.26 -5.81
C PHE A 88 3.17 -12.05 -4.93
N TYR A 89 4.11 -11.33 -4.34
CA TYR A 89 5.00 -11.79 -3.29
C TYR A 89 4.82 -10.87 -2.09
N LEU A 90 4.67 -11.46 -0.89
CA LEU A 90 4.48 -10.78 0.39
C LEU A 90 5.46 -11.37 1.42
#